data_AF-A0A4Z0E929-F1
#
_entry.id   AF-A0A4Z0E929-F1
#
_cell.length_a   1.000
_cell.length_b   1.000
_cell.length_c   1.000
_cell.angle_alpha   90.00
_cell.angle_beta   90.00
_cell.angle_gamma   90.00
#
_symmetry.space_group_name_H-M   'P 1'
#
loop_
_entity.id
_entity.type
_entity.pdbx_description
1 polymer ?
#
loop_
_entity_poly.entity_id
_entity_poly.type
_entity_poly.pdbx_seq_one_letter_code
_entity_poly.pdbx_strand_id
1 'polypeptide(L)'
;MMITISAEDFATLSAQTQAELLAQLQGIPAPTVPQSEKAYAPSLPSDIDPALAKMFDWEDRADLTFKQIQTWMLAASDKTKLGLKVFAEHGPIIDVSLLHEVGIENPSHFQSRTTMRTRTVTGDTSAFMLAWSDWSVGDCRYAVTPITHQSLRRYFNLD
;
A
#
# COMPACT_ATOMS: atom_id res chain seq x y z
N MET A 1 27.19 -19.46 -22.00
CA MET A 1 26.52 -18.36 -22.71
C MET A 1 26.76 -17.11 -21.87
N MET A 2 27.46 -16.11 -22.41
CA MET A 2 27.88 -14.92 -21.65
C MET A 2 27.04 -13.73 -22.12
N ILE A 3 26.13 -13.26 -21.27
CA ILE A 3 25.32 -12.07 -21.55
C ILE A 3 26.14 -10.86 -21.08
N THR A 4 26.40 -9.92 -21.98
CA THR A 4 27.05 -8.64 -21.69
C THR A 4 25.99 -7.55 -21.77
N ILE A 5 25.78 -6.83 -20.66
CA ILE A 5 24.85 -5.69 -20.59
C ILE A 5 25.72 -4.43 -20.67
N SER A 6 25.42 -3.52 -21.60
CA SER A 6 26.11 -2.23 -21.69
C SER A 6 25.56 -1.23 -20.66
N ALA A 7 26.31 -0.15 -20.40
CA ALA A 7 25.86 0.90 -19.48
C ALA A 7 24.57 1.59 -19.97
N GLU A 8 24.39 1.68 -21.29
CA GLU A 8 23.19 2.26 -21.91
C GLU A 8 21.98 1.34 -21.72
N ASP A 9 22.16 0.03 -21.94
CA ASP A 9 21.10 -0.97 -21.70
C ASP A 9 20.67 -0.97 -20.24
N PHE A 10 21.63 -0.89 -19.31
CA PHE A 10 21.35 -0.84 -17.88
C PHE A 10 20.46 0.36 -17.50
N ALA A 11 20.71 1.53 -18.09
CA ALA A 11 19.92 2.74 -17.83
C ALA A 11 18.45 2.64 -18.33
N THR A 12 18.18 1.79 -19.32
CA THR A 12 16.82 1.54 -19.82
C THR A 12 16.00 0.57 -18.98
N LEU A 13 16.65 -0.18 -18.08
CA LEU A 13 15.98 -1.09 -17.17
C LEU A 13 15.22 -0.33 -16.08
N SER A 14 14.19 -0.97 -15.52
CA SER A 14 13.47 -0.40 -14.38
C SER A 14 14.40 -0.22 -13.19
N ALA A 15 14.14 0.79 -12.34
CA ALA A 15 14.94 1.03 -11.13
C ALA A 15 15.01 -0.21 -10.22
N GLN A 16 13.97 -1.05 -10.22
CA GLN A 16 13.96 -2.32 -9.50
C GLN A 16 14.94 -3.33 -10.10
N THR A 17 14.90 -3.54 -11.42
CA THR A 17 15.80 -4.47 -12.12
C THR A 17 17.26 -4.03 -12.03
N GLN A 18 17.53 -2.73 -12.07
CA GLN A 18 18.86 -2.17 -11.85
C GLN A 18 19.41 -2.52 -10.47
N ALA A 19 18.59 -2.38 -9.42
CA ALA A 19 18.97 -2.70 -8.04
C ALA A 19 19.23 -4.21 -7.84
N GLU A 20 18.42 -5.08 -8.45
CA GLU A 20 18.59 -6.53 -8.39
C GLU A 20 19.90 -7.00 -9.05
N LEU A 21 20.23 -6.46 -10.23
CA LEU A 21 21.46 -6.78 -10.96
C LEU A 21 22.72 -6.31 -10.21
N LEU A 22 22.69 -5.09 -9.65
CA LEU A 22 23.81 -4.55 -8.87
C LEU A 22 24.08 -5.39 -7.62
N ALA A 23 23.03 -5.85 -6.95
CA ALA A 23 23.17 -6.67 -5.76
C ALA A 23 23.79 -8.04 -6.09
N GLN A 24 23.33 -8.72 -7.15
CA GLN A 24 23.93 -10.00 -7.59
C GLN A 24 25.42 -9.88 -7.96
N LEU A 25 25.83 -8.79 -8.60
CA LEU A 25 27.22 -8.56 -9.02
C LEU A 25 28.17 -8.29 -7.85
N GLN A 26 27.68 -7.69 -6.76
CA GLN A 26 28.50 -7.37 -5.59
C GLN A 26 28.68 -8.57 -4.65
N GLY A 27 28.13 -9.75 -4.97
CA GLY A 27 28.12 -10.90 -4.06
C GLY A 27 27.34 -10.63 -2.77
N ILE A 28 26.63 -9.50 -2.72
CA ILE A 28 25.67 -9.17 -1.68
C ILE A 28 24.44 -9.98 -2.05
N PRO A 29 23.89 -10.85 -1.18
CA PRO A 29 22.62 -11.49 -1.47
C PRO A 29 21.67 -10.37 -1.91
N ALA A 30 21.13 -10.50 -3.14
CA ALA A 30 20.10 -9.59 -3.67
C ALA A 30 19.21 -9.24 -2.50
N PRO A 31 18.95 -7.94 -2.19
CA PRO A 31 18.31 -7.55 -0.95
C PRO A 31 17.13 -8.49 -0.82
N THR A 32 17.29 -9.47 0.07
CA THR A 32 16.22 -10.37 0.37
C THR A 32 15.32 -9.37 1.01
N VAL A 33 14.32 -8.88 0.26
CA VAL A 33 13.07 -8.47 0.89
C VAL A 33 12.88 -9.65 1.83
N PRO A 34 13.03 -9.48 3.15
CA PRO A 34 12.67 -10.57 4.02
C PRO A 34 11.30 -10.94 3.49
N GLN A 35 11.17 -12.15 2.94
CA GLN A 35 9.86 -12.77 2.80
C GLN A 35 9.37 -12.63 4.21
N SER A 36 8.56 -11.60 4.44
CA SER A 36 8.15 -11.23 5.76
C SER A 36 7.54 -12.51 6.26
N GLU A 37 8.20 -13.14 7.24
CA GLU A 37 7.59 -14.15 8.09
C GLU A 37 6.18 -13.63 8.28
N LYS A 38 5.16 -14.27 7.66
CA LYS A 38 3.78 -13.77 7.54
C LYS A 38 3.50 -12.81 8.67
N ALA A 39 3.68 -11.51 8.41
CA ALA A 39 3.92 -10.57 9.50
C ALA A 39 2.55 -10.27 10.09
N TYR A 40 2.21 -11.11 11.06
CA TYR A 40 1.06 -11.06 11.94
C TYR A 40 -0.31 -11.07 11.24
N ALA A 41 -1.23 -11.87 11.77
CA ALA A 41 -2.64 -11.56 11.59
C ALA A 41 -2.83 -10.07 11.92
N PRO A 42 -3.52 -9.29 11.08
CA PRO A 42 -3.70 -7.86 11.33
C PRO A 42 -4.20 -7.72 12.77
N SER A 43 -3.45 -6.97 13.58
CA SER A 43 -3.91 -6.65 14.92
C SER A 43 -5.13 -5.76 14.73
N LEU A 44 -6.32 -6.36 14.86
CA LEU A 44 -7.56 -5.60 14.91
C LEU A 44 -7.37 -4.57 16.03
N PRO A 45 -7.42 -3.27 15.72
CA PRO A 45 -7.17 -2.23 16.72
C PRO A 45 -8.13 -2.37 17.89
N SER A 46 -7.61 -2.14 19.09
CA SER A 46 -8.41 -1.89 20.30
C SER A 46 -9.29 -0.63 20.20
N ASP A 47 -9.02 0.23 19.22
CA ASP A 47 -9.64 1.56 19.05
C ASP A 47 -10.69 1.63 17.93
N ILE A 48 -10.84 0.58 17.11
CA ILE A 48 -11.97 0.49 16.18
C ILE A 48 -13.09 -0.25 16.90
N ASP A 49 -14.29 0.35 16.89
CA ASP A 49 -15.49 -0.29 17.42
C ASP A 49 -15.58 -1.74 16.89
N PRO A 50 -15.57 -2.76 17.76
CA PRO A 50 -15.63 -4.16 17.35
C PRO A 50 -16.83 -4.50 16.46
N ALA A 51 -17.92 -3.74 16.57
CA ALA A 51 -19.07 -3.88 15.69
C ALA A 51 -18.74 -3.37 14.27
N LEU A 52 -18.05 -2.25 14.17
CA LEU A 52 -17.62 -1.65 12.92
C LEU A 52 -16.52 -2.49 12.25
N ALA A 53 -15.58 -3.03 13.02
CA ALA A 53 -14.52 -3.91 12.51
C ALA A 53 -15.08 -5.18 11.83
N LYS A 54 -16.19 -5.74 12.33
CA LYS A 54 -16.87 -6.90 11.72
C LYS A 54 -17.53 -6.60 10.37
N MET A 55 -17.71 -5.32 10.02
CA MET A 55 -18.30 -4.92 8.74
C MET A 55 -17.31 -4.96 7.58
N PHE A 56 -16.02 -5.13 7.85
CA PHE A 56 -14.95 -5.08 6.86
C PHE A 56 -14.30 -6.44 6.66
N ASP A 57 -13.93 -6.71 5.41
CA ASP A 57 -13.02 -7.79 5.08
C ASP A 57 -11.56 -7.38 5.38
N TRP A 58 -11.01 -7.91 6.46
CA TRP A 58 -9.64 -7.70 6.91
C TRP A 58 -8.66 -8.78 6.44
N GLU A 59 -9.10 -9.75 5.64
CA GLU A 59 -8.20 -10.80 5.12
C GLU A 59 -7.08 -10.18 4.28
N ASP A 60 -5.84 -10.62 4.49
CA ASP A 60 -4.64 -10.17 3.78
C ASP A 60 -4.39 -8.64 3.81
N ARG A 61 -4.90 -7.90 4.81
CA ARG A 61 -4.59 -6.47 4.94
C ARG A 61 -3.19 -6.25 5.49
N ALA A 62 -2.38 -5.56 4.71
CA ALA A 62 -0.99 -5.30 5.02
C ALA A 62 -0.83 -4.12 5.99
N ASP A 63 -0.01 -4.32 7.02
CA ASP A 63 0.48 -3.25 7.88
C ASP A 63 1.65 -2.53 7.23
N LEU A 64 1.36 -1.41 6.55
CA LEU A 64 2.37 -0.66 5.83
C LEU A 64 3.09 0.31 6.76
N THR A 65 4.38 0.05 6.96
CA THR A 65 5.29 0.92 7.72
C THR A 65 5.53 2.24 7.00
N PHE A 66 6.03 3.24 7.73
CA PHE A 66 6.38 4.55 7.17
C PHE A 66 7.31 4.45 5.94
N LYS A 67 8.34 3.60 5.99
CA LYS A 67 9.26 3.39 4.86
C LYS A 67 8.53 2.80 3.64
N GLN A 68 7.62 1.85 3.86
CA GLN A 68 6.80 1.27 2.78
C GLN A 68 5.84 2.30 2.21
N ILE A 69 5.20 3.15 3.04
CA ILE A 69 4.37 4.26 2.57
C ILE A 69 5.19 5.23 1.72
N GLN A 70 6.41 5.60 2.12
CA GLN A 70 7.28 6.44 1.29
C GLN A 70 7.52 5.82 -0.09
N THR A 71 7.90 4.55 -0.14
CA THR A 71 8.10 3.82 -1.41
C THR A 71 6.81 3.76 -2.23
N TRP A 72 5.68 3.48 -1.58
CA TRP A 72 4.37 3.42 -2.22
C TRP A 72 4.00 4.76 -2.88
N MET A 73 4.24 5.87 -2.18
CA MET A 73 3.88 7.21 -2.63
C MET A 73 4.74 7.69 -3.81
N LEU A 74 5.99 7.24 -3.95
CA LEU A 74 6.86 7.62 -5.07
C LEU A 74 6.26 7.24 -6.44
N ALA A 75 5.59 6.10 -6.52
CA ALA A 75 4.98 5.59 -7.75
C ALA A 75 3.47 5.91 -7.87
N ALA A 76 2.90 6.64 -6.90
CA ALA A 76 1.51 7.04 -6.91
C ALA A 76 1.31 8.33 -7.71
N SER A 77 0.21 8.41 -8.46
CA SER A 77 -0.23 9.69 -9.05
C SER A 77 -0.71 10.61 -7.95
N ASP A 78 -0.64 11.92 -8.16
CA ASP A 78 -1.05 12.90 -7.14
C ASP A 78 -2.52 12.74 -6.75
N LYS A 79 -3.37 12.37 -7.72
CA LYS A 79 -4.77 11.99 -7.47
C LYS A 79 -4.88 10.81 -6.49
N THR A 80 -4.08 9.76 -6.68
CA THR A 80 -4.07 8.62 -5.75
C THR A 80 -3.51 9.01 -4.37
N LYS A 81 -2.50 9.87 -4.31
CA LYS A 81 -1.97 10.39 -3.03
C LYS A 81 -3.03 11.20 -2.27
N LEU A 82 -3.83 12.01 -2.97
CA LEU A 82 -4.97 12.73 -2.37
C LEU A 82 -5.97 11.76 -1.75
N GLY A 83 -6.32 10.66 -2.43
CA GLY A 83 -7.18 9.63 -1.87
C GLY A 83 -6.62 9.03 -0.57
N LEU A 84 -5.30 8.80 -0.48
CA LEU A 84 -4.68 8.35 0.76
C LEU A 84 -4.57 9.44 1.84
N LYS A 85 -4.49 10.71 1.44
CA LYS A 85 -4.50 11.85 2.36
C LYS A 85 -5.83 11.93 3.12
N VAL A 86 -6.95 11.56 2.48
CA VAL A 86 -8.27 11.48 3.13
C VAL A 86 -8.23 10.56 4.36
N PHE A 87 -7.60 9.39 4.26
CA PHE A 87 -7.43 8.51 5.43
C PHE A 87 -6.58 9.16 6.52
N ALA A 88 -5.51 9.87 6.15
CA ALA A 88 -4.66 10.55 7.11
C ALA A 88 -5.39 11.68 7.87
N GLU A 89 -6.30 12.39 7.18
CA GLU A 89 -7.04 13.53 7.71
C GLU A 89 -8.32 13.13 8.47
N HIS A 90 -9.07 12.16 7.95
CA HIS A 90 -10.41 11.80 8.46
C HIS A 90 -10.40 10.54 9.34
N GLY A 91 -9.31 9.77 9.34
CA GLY A 91 -9.14 8.59 10.17
C GLY A 91 -8.96 7.29 9.37
N PRO A 92 -8.71 6.17 10.07
CA PRO A 92 -8.42 4.88 9.44
C PRO A 92 -9.61 4.30 8.67
N ILE A 93 -10.83 4.77 8.94
CA ILE A 93 -12.06 4.37 8.25
C ILE A 93 -12.71 5.63 7.68
N ILE A 94 -13.07 5.58 6.40
CA ILE A 94 -13.68 6.69 5.69
C ILE A 94 -14.88 6.22 4.87
N ASP A 95 -15.85 7.12 4.70
CA ASP A 95 -16.93 6.94 3.73
C ASP A 95 -16.41 7.19 2.30
N VAL A 96 -16.93 6.44 1.33
CA VAL A 96 -16.56 6.59 -0.10
C VAL A 96 -16.87 7.99 -0.63
N SER A 97 -17.84 8.70 -0.05
CA SER A 97 -18.14 10.10 -0.39
C SER A 97 -16.92 11.01 -0.27
N LEU A 98 -16.09 10.83 0.76
CA LEU A 98 -14.88 11.63 0.96
C LEU A 98 -13.83 11.40 -0.15
N LEU A 99 -13.79 10.20 -0.73
CA LEU A 99 -12.95 9.93 -1.89
C LEU A 99 -13.47 10.67 -3.14
N HIS A 100 -14.79 10.73 -3.32
CA HIS A 100 -15.39 11.50 -4.41
C HIS A 100 -15.11 13.00 -4.30
N GLU A 101 -15.13 13.55 -3.08
CA GLU A 101 -14.82 14.97 -2.83
C GLU A 101 -13.41 15.37 -3.27
N VAL A 102 -12.43 14.47 -3.16
CA VAL A 102 -11.05 14.68 -3.65
C VAL A 102 -10.85 14.23 -5.11
N GLY A 103 -11.95 13.98 -5.83
CA GLY A 103 -11.98 13.67 -7.25
C GLY A 103 -11.80 12.20 -7.60
N ILE A 104 -11.78 11.26 -6.63
CA ILE A 104 -11.76 9.81 -6.91
C ILE A 104 -13.16 9.35 -7.30
N GLU A 105 -13.50 9.51 -8.59
CA GLU A 105 -14.82 9.17 -9.14
C GLU A 105 -15.08 7.66 -9.24
N ASN A 106 -14.02 6.85 -9.36
CA ASN A 106 -14.12 5.39 -9.48
C ASN A 106 -13.37 4.71 -8.33
N PRO A 107 -14.05 4.40 -7.22
CA PRO A 107 -13.43 3.80 -6.04
C PRO A 107 -12.89 2.39 -6.32
N SER A 108 -13.54 1.60 -7.18
CA SER A 108 -13.05 0.27 -7.59
C SER A 108 -11.72 0.36 -8.34
N HIS A 109 -11.55 1.38 -9.19
CA HIS A 109 -10.27 1.63 -9.85
C HIS A 109 -9.21 2.11 -8.85
N PHE A 110 -9.57 2.99 -7.92
CA PHE A 110 -8.68 3.40 -6.83
C PHE A 110 -8.20 2.21 -6.01
N GLN A 111 -9.11 1.33 -5.57
CA GLN A 111 -8.80 0.09 -4.88
C GLN A 111 -7.85 -0.79 -5.68
N SER A 112 -8.16 -1.05 -6.95
CA SER A 112 -7.32 -1.89 -7.82
C SER A 112 -5.89 -1.36 -7.92
N ARG A 113 -5.73 -0.05 -8.09
CA ARG A 113 -4.43 0.63 -8.19
C ARG A 113 -3.68 0.63 -6.86
N THR A 114 -4.40 0.67 -5.76
CA THR A 114 -3.83 0.57 -4.42
C THR A 114 -3.34 -0.85 -4.15
N THR A 115 -4.15 -1.87 -4.43
CA THR A 115 -3.79 -3.29 -4.31
C THR A 115 -2.53 -3.62 -5.10
N MET A 116 -2.48 -3.27 -6.39
CA MET A 116 -1.30 -3.53 -7.23
C MET A 116 -0.02 -2.98 -6.60
N ARG A 117 -0.05 -1.74 -6.11
CA ARG A 117 1.12 -1.11 -5.49
C ARG A 117 1.47 -1.70 -4.15
N THR A 118 0.48 -2.03 -3.32
CA THR A 118 0.72 -2.70 -2.05
C THR A 118 1.51 -3.97 -2.27
N ARG A 119 1.08 -4.83 -3.20
CA ARG A 119 1.76 -6.08 -3.54
C ARG A 119 3.19 -5.86 -4.06
N THR A 120 3.40 -4.82 -4.86
CA THR A 120 4.75 -4.45 -5.31
C THR A 120 5.65 -4.02 -4.15
N VAL A 121 5.14 -3.24 -3.20
CA VAL A 121 5.94 -2.70 -2.08
C VAL A 121 6.19 -3.74 -1.00
N THR A 122 5.25 -4.64 -0.75
CA THR A 122 5.38 -5.71 0.25
C THR A 122 6.07 -6.96 -0.31
N GLY A 123 6.03 -7.17 -1.63
CA GLY A 123 6.43 -8.43 -2.25
C GLY A 123 5.43 -9.58 -2.03
N ASP A 124 4.30 -9.29 -1.38
CA ASP A 124 3.25 -10.26 -1.08
C ASP A 124 2.13 -10.16 -2.12
N THR A 125 1.86 -11.26 -2.83
CA THR A 125 0.84 -11.33 -3.88
C THR A 125 -0.59 -11.36 -3.37
N SER A 126 -0.83 -11.69 -2.10
CA SER A 126 -2.17 -11.62 -1.51
C SER A 126 -2.42 -10.28 -0.82
N ALA A 127 -1.40 -9.51 -0.48
CA ALA A 127 -1.55 -8.26 0.27
C ALA A 127 -2.48 -7.22 -0.36
N PHE A 128 -3.24 -6.54 0.50
CA PHE A 128 -4.09 -5.39 0.19
C PHE A 128 -3.90 -4.29 1.23
N MET A 129 -3.96 -3.02 0.84
CA MET A 129 -3.94 -1.91 1.81
C MET A 129 -5.35 -1.56 2.30
N LEU A 130 -6.36 -1.66 1.42
CA LEU A 130 -7.73 -1.25 1.72
C LEU A 130 -8.60 -2.45 2.07
N ALA A 131 -9.24 -2.39 3.23
CA ALA A 131 -10.44 -3.16 3.53
C ALA A 131 -11.67 -2.36 3.07
N TRP A 132 -12.75 -3.06 2.74
CA TRP A 132 -14.01 -2.45 2.31
C TRP A 132 -15.19 -3.06 3.06
N SER A 133 -16.23 -2.26 3.28
CA SER A 133 -17.50 -2.75 3.81
C SER A 133 -18.32 -3.44 2.73
N ASP A 134 -19.27 -4.29 3.14
CA ASP A 134 -20.21 -4.89 2.19
C ASP A 134 -21.00 -3.81 1.43
N TRP A 135 -20.91 -3.87 0.10
CA TRP A 135 -21.55 -2.95 -0.83
C TRP A 135 -23.07 -3.06 -0.83
N SER A 136 -23.61 -4.12 -0.22
CA SER A 136 -25.05 -4.34 -0.12
C SER A 136 -25.77 -3.42 0.88
N VAL A 137 -25.03 -2.74 1.78
CA VAL A 137 -25.59 -2.01 2.93
C VAL A 137 -25.72 -0.49 2.69
N GLY A 138 -25.53 -0.01 1.45
CA GLY A 138 -25.76 1.38 1.05
C GLY A 138 -24.63 2.36 1.44
N ASP A 139 -23.97 2.14 2.57
CA ASP A 139 -22.82 2.94 3.02
C ASP A 139 -21.50 2.18 2.75
N CYS A 140 -20.96 2.37 1.55
CA CYS A 140 -19.65 1.84 1.22
C CYS A 140 -18.57 2.65 1.96
N ARG A 141 -17.77 1.93 2.74
CA ARG A 141 -16.65 2.47 3.50
C ARG A 141 -15.38 1.76 3.10
N TYR A 142 -14.27 2.49 3.16
CA TYR A 142 -12.94 1.90 3.10
C TYR A 142 -12.24 2.05 4.44
N ALA A 143 -11.38 1.10 4.72
CA ALA A 143 -10.56 1.09 5.92
C ALA A 143 -9.11 0.74 5.60
N VAL A 144 -8.19 1.30 6.38
CA VAL A 144 -6.78 0.90 6.41
C VAL A 144 -6.44 0.40 7.82
N THR A 145 -5.36 -0.38 7.93
CA THR A 145 -4.90 -0.81 9.25
C THR A 145 -4.38 0.37 10.08
N PRO A 146 -4.37 0.28 11.42
CA PRO A 146 -3.84 1.35 12.29
C PRO A 146 -2.40 1.74 11.99
N ILE A 147 -1.55 0.74 11.72
CA ILE A 147 -0.13 0.96 11.39
C ILE A 147 -0.02 1.74 10.08
N THR A 148 -0.84 1.38 9.09
CA THR A 148 -0.92 2.09 7.82
C THR A 148 -1.42 3.52 8.03
N HIS A 149 -2.48 3.73 8.80
CA HIS A 149 -3.03 5.05 9.11
C HIS A 149 -1.99 5.96 9.79
N GLN A 150 -1.31 5.49 10.83
CA GLN A 150 -0.24 6.25 11.50
C GLN A 150 0.91 6.58 10.54
N SER A 151 1.28 5.62 9.69
CA SER A 151 2.32 5.83 8.67
C SER A 151 1.91 6.88 7.62
N LEU A 152 0.62 6.94 7.25
CA LEU A 152 0.08 7.97 6.36
C LEU A 152 0.08 9.35 7.03
N ARG A 153 -0.35 9.45 8.28
CA ARG A 153 -0.32 10.72 9.03
C ARG A 153 1.08 11.28 9.13
N ARG A 154 2.05 10.43 9.46
CA ARG A 154 3.47 10.80 9.46
C ARG A 154 3.96 11.23 8.07
N TYR A 155 3.54 10.56 7.00
CA TYR A 155 3.92 10.93 5.63
C TYR A 155 3.42 12.33 5.23
N PHE A 156 2.21 12.69 5.65
CA PHE A 156 1.60 13.99 5.36
C PHE A 156 1.91 15.08 6.40
N ASN A 157 2.78 14.81 7.39
CA ASN A 157 3.11 15.72 8.50
C ASN A 157 1.87 16.16 9.30
N LEU A 158 0.95 15.24 9.56
CA LEU A 158 -0.24 15.46 10.39
C LEU A 158 -0.04 15.02 11.85
N ASP A 159 1.13 14.45 12.17
CA ASP A 159 1.60 14.02 13.49
C ASP A 159 2.97 14.64 13.80
#